data_AF-A0A380MC95-F1
#
_entry.id   AF-A0A380MC95-F1
#
_cell.length_a   1.000
_cell.length_b   1.000
_cell.length_c   1.000
_cell.angle_alpha   90.00
_cell.angle_beta   90.00
_cell.angle_gamma   90.00
#
_symmetry.space_group_name_H-M   'P 1'
#
loop_
_entity.id
_entity.type
_entity.pdbx_description
1 polymer ?
#
loop_
_entity_poly.entity_id
_entity_poly.type
_entity_poly.pdbx_seq_one_letter_code
_entity_poly.pdbx_strand_id
1 'polypeptide(L)'
;MSKEFDALLEKLEECTCGEECTCTQCCCEDVLDHLFELLDEEICDADARRLLRHGANCGACRQRIEEEIMLRKVIRRGCCAPDAPESLRTKITRIMIG
;
A
#
# COMPACT_ATOMS: atom_id res chain seq x y z
N MET A 1 -15.02 -4.56 4.50
CA MET A 1 -14.10 -3.66 3.77
C MET A 1 -13.10 -3.15 4.79
N SER A 2 -11.81 -3.44 4.59
CA SER A 2 -10.77 -2.95 5.48
C SER A 2 -10.63 -1.44 5.30
N LYS A 3 -10.79 -0.66 6.37
CA LYS A 3 -10.67 0.82 6.36
C LYS A 3 -9.36 1.33 5.75
N GLU A 4 -8.30 0.52 5.78
CA GLU A 4 -7.01 0.87 5.19
C GLU A 4 -6.96 0.66 3.67
N PHE A 5 -7.69 -0.33 3.15
CA PHE A 5 -7.85 -0.48 1.71
C PHE A 5 -8.67 0.68 1.16
N ASP A 6 -9.72 1.06 1.89
CA ASP A 6 -10.55 2.23 1.55
C ASP A 6 -9.73 3.52 1.59
N ALA A 7 -8.82 3.69 2.57
CA ALA A 7 -7.93 4.84 2.66
C ALA A 7 -6.89 4.91 1.52
N LEU A 8 -6.43 3.76 1.01
CA LEU A 8 -5.55 3.71 -0.16
C LEU A 8 -6.31 4.08 -1.44
N LEU A 9 -7.57 3.65 -1.55
CA LEU A 9 -8.44 4.00 -2.68
C LEU A 9 -8.83 5.49 -2.70
N GLU A 10 -9.08 6.10 -1.53
CA GLU A 10 -9.48 7.51 -1.42
C GLU A 10 -8.37 8.48 -1.87
N LYS A 11 -7.10 8.07 -1.81
CA LYS A 11 -5.94 8.89 -2.23
C LYS A 11 -5.77 9.00 -3.76
N LEU A 12 -6.66 8.41 -4.55
CA LEU A 12 -6.47 8.24 -5.99
C LEU A 12 -7.55 8.99 -6.80
N GLU A 13 -7.16 10.00 -7.57
CA GLU A 13 -8.06 10.64 -8.55
C GLU A 13 -8.37 9.71 -9.75
N GLU A 14 -9.57 9.90 -10.31
CA GLU A 14 -10.25 9.00 -11.25
C GLU A 14 -9.52 8.83 -12.59
N CYS A 15 -9.27 7.57 -12.97
CA CYS A 15 -9.05 7.16 -14.36
C CYS A 15 -10.38 6.64 -14.93
N THR A 16 -10.78 7.07 -16.12
CA THR A 16 -12.12 6.81 -16.71
C THR A 16 -12.20 5.53 -17.53
N CYS A 17 -11.57 4.45 -17.07
CA CYS A 17 -11.66 3.15 -17.73
C CYS A 17 -12.93 2.42 -17.27
N GLY A 18 -13.86 2.18 -18.19
CA GLY A 18 -15.19 1.58 -17.95
C GLY A 18 -15.19 0.05 -17.71
N GLU A 19 -16.39 -0.52 -17.63
CA GLU A 19 -16.69 -1.86 -17.06
C GLU A 19 -16.17 -3.08 -17.86
N GLU A 20 -15.62 -2.91 -19.06
CA GLU A 20 -15.04 -4.00 -19.87
C GLU A 20 -13.63 -3.64 -20.40
N CYS A 21 -12.70 -3.35 -19.49
CA CYS A 21 -11.34 -2.96 -19.88
C CYS A 21 -10.43 -4.20 -20.03
N THR A 22 -10.18 -4.65 -21.27
CA THR A 22 -9.24 -5.73 -21.62
C THR A 22 -7.86 -5.23 -22.06
N CYS A 23 -7.44 -4.04 -21.61
CA CYS A 23 -6.11 -3.55 -21.93
C CYS A 23 -5.06 -4.41 -21.18
N THR A 24 -3.99 -4.80 -21.87
CA THR A 24 -2.81 -5.55 -21.39
C THR A 24 -2.02 -4.81 -20.29
N GLN A 25 -2.60 -3.78 -19.69
CA GLN A 25 -1.95 -2.80 -18.85
C GLN A 25 -2.52 -2.84 -17.43
N CYS A 26 -3.11 -3.95 -16.98
CA CYS A 26 -3.47 -4.16 -15.57
C CYS A 26 -3.78 -5.64 -15.26
N CYS A 27 -2.74 -6.47 -15.19
CA CYS A 27 -2.89 -7.91 -14.95
C CYS A 27 -2.90 -8.25 -13.45
N CYS A 28 -3.51 -9.37 -13.06
CA CYS A 28 -3.40 -9.88 -11.69
C CYS A 28 -1.94 -10.14 -11.29
N GLU A 29 -1.10 -10.52 -12.26
CA GLU A 29 0.34 -10.73 -12.10
C GLU A 29 1.04 -9.44 -11.65
N ASP A 30 0.76 -8.31 -12.32
CA ASP A 30 1.30 -7.00 -11.92
C ASP A 30 0.96 -6.62 -10.47
N VAL A 31 -0.23 -6.98 -9.98
CA VAL A 31 -0.62 -6.73 -8.58
C VAL A 31 0.21 -7.58 -7.63
N LEU A 32 0.54 -8.81 -7.99
CA LEU A 32 1.36 -9.70 -7.16
C LEU A 32 2.83 -9.29 -7.18
N ASP A 33 3.35 -8.94 -8.36
CA ASP A 33 4.74 -8.55 -8.56
C ASP A 33 5.07 -7.22 -7.86
N HIS A 34 4.10 -6.32 -7.77
CA HIS A 34 4.26 -4.99 -7.17
C HIS A 34 3.52 -4.82 -5.85
N LEU A 35 3.07 -5.92 -5.22
CA LEU A 35 2.24 -5.86 -4.01
C LEU A 35 2.95 -5.13 -2.86
N PHE A 36 4.25 -5.39 -2.69
CA PHE A 36 5.02 -4.82 -1.59
C PHE A 36 5.32 -3.35 -1.86
N GLU A 37 5.80 -3.03 -3.06
CA GLU A 37 6.07 -1.65 -3.50
C GLU A 37 4.82 -0.77 -3.42
N LEU A 38 3.66 -1.33 -3.76
CA LEU A 38 2.37 -0.67 -3.60
C LEU A 38 2.06 -0.34 -2.14
N LEU A 39 2.29 -1.28 -1.22
CA LEU A 39 1.98 -1.13 0.21
C LEU A 39 3.05 -0.38 1.00
N ASP A 40 4.26 -0.28 0.45
CA ASP A 40 5.37 0.49 1.00
C ASP A 40 5.45 1.92 0.42
N GLU A 41 4.52 2.29 -0.47
CA GLU A 41 4.48 3.58 -1.18
C GLU A 41 5.77 3.83 -2.02
N GLU A 42 6.43 2.75 -2.49
CA GLU A 42 7.66 2.76 -3.30
C GLU A 42 7.40 2.57 -4.80
N ILE A 43 6.18 2.84 -5.24
CA ILE A 43 5.77 2.77 -6.65
C ILE A 43 5.22 4.12 -7.11
N CYS A 44 5.33 4.42 -8.41
CA CYS A 44 4.83 5.69 -8.93
C CYS A 44 3.30 5.77 -8.81
N ASP A 45 2.76 6.98 -8.59
CA ASP A 45 1.33 7.18 -8.38
C ASP A 45 0.46 6.64 -9.52
N ALA A 46 0.94 6.68 -10.75
CA ALA A 46 0.21 6.17 -11.91
C ALA A 46 0.01 4.65 -11.82
N ASP A 47 1.05 3.92 -11.42
CA ASP A 47 0.98 2.47 -11.23
C ASP A 47 0.22 2.11 -9.95
N ALA A 48 0.37 2.86 -8.86
CA ALA A 48 -0.43 2.67 -7.66
C ALA A 48 -1.94 2.75 -7.97
N ARG A 49 -2.37 3.78 -8.71
CA ARG A 49 -3.76 3.96 -9.17
C ARG A 49 -4.26 2.77 -9.98
N ARG A 50 -3.43 2.33 -10.91
CA ARG A 50 -3.69 1.21 -11.82
C ARG A 50 -3.93 -0.08 -11.04
N LEU A 51 -3.00 -0.46 -10.16
CA LEU A 51 -3.06 -1.69 -9.38
C LEU A 51 -4.21 -1.69 -8.36
N LEU A 52 -4.46 -0.58 -7.66
CA LEU A 52 -5.55 -0.48 -6.68
C LEU A 52 -6.93 -0.58 -7.35
N ARG A 53 -7.09 -0.01 -8.53
CA ARG A 53 -8.32 -0.17 -9.33
C ARG A 53 -8.55 -1.62 -9.73
N HIS A 54 -7.50 -2.32 -10.17
CA HIS A 54 -7.61 -3.75 -10.44
C HIS A 54 -8.01 -4.51 -9.17
N GLY A 55 -7.38 -4.21 -8.03
CA GLY A 55 -7.75 -4.77 -6.73
C GLY A 55 -9.21 -4.54 -6.35
N ALA A 56 -9.77 -3.35 -6.62
CA ALA A 56 -11.18 -3.05 -6.34
C ALA A 56 -12.15 -3.92 -7.18
N ASN A 57 -11.77 -4.22 -8.43
CA ASN A 57 -12.61 -4.95 -9.39
C ASN A 57 -12.33 -6.46 -9.45
N CYS A 58 -11.21 -6.93 -8.87
CA CYS A 58 -10.82 -8.33 -8.87
C CYS A 58 -10.81 -8.88 -7.43
N GLY A 59 -11.76 -9.75 -7.11
CA GLY A 59 -11.90 -10.32 -5.76
C GLY A 59 -10.66 -11.08 -5.28
N ALA A 60 -9.95 -11.77 -6.19
CA ALA A 60 -8.71 -12.48 -5.86
C ALA A 60 -7.59 -11.51 -5.48
N CYS A 61 -7.36 -10.46 -6.29
CA CYS A 61 -6.35 -9.45 -6.00
C CYS A 61 -6.70 -8.63 -4.75
N ARG A 62 -7.98 -8.29 -4.54
CA ARG A 62 -8.46 -7.65 -3.31
C ARG A 62 -8.09 -8.46 -2.08
N GLN A 63 -8.36 -9.76 -2.12
CA GLN A 63 -8.07 -10.65 -1.01
C GLN A 63 -6.56 -10.67 -0.70
N ARG A 64 -5.70 -10.72 -1.72
CA ARG A 64 -4.24 -10.71 -1.54
C ARG A 64 -3.73 -9.42 -0.90
N ILE A 65 -4.25 -8.29 -1.35
CA ILE A 65 -3.92 -6.97 -0.77
C ILE A 65 -4.37 -6.91 0.70
N GLU A 66 -5.59 -7.36 1.00
CA GLU A 66 -6.10 -7.37 2.37
C GLU A 66 -5.32 -8.34 3.28
N GLU A 67 -4.95 -9.53 2.79
CA GLU A 67 -4.15 -10.52 3.51
C GLU A 67 -2.78 -9.96 3.89
N GLU A 68 -2.10 -9.32 2.95
CA GLU A 68 -0.78 -8.70 3.18
C GLU A 68 -0.87 -7.53 4.17
N ILE A 69 -1.87 -6.66 4.05
CA ILE A 69 -2.13 -5.58 5.03
C ILE A 69 -2.34 -6.17 6.43
N MET A 70 -3.10 -7.25 6.54
CA MET A 70 -3.35 -7.91 7.82
C MET A 70 -2.09 -8.56 8.39
N LEU A 71 -1.27 -9.19 7.54
CA LEU A 71 0.02 -9.74 7.93
C LEU A 71 0.95 -8.66 8.49
N ARG A 72 1.10 -7.53 7.79
CA ARG A 72 1.89 -6.37 8.23
C ARG A 72 1.42 -5.83 9.57
N LYS A 73 0.10 -5.78 9.83
CA LYS A 73 -0.45 -5.41 11.14
C LYS A 73 -0.04 -6.38 12.24
N VAL A 74 -0.12 -7.69 11.98
CA VAL A 74 0.28 -8.72 12.95
C VAL A 74 1.75 -8.59 13.29
N ILE A 75 2.62 -8.43 12.27
CA ILE A 75 4.06 -8.21 12.46
C ILE A 75 4.30 -6.97 13.31
N ARG A 76 3.66 -5.83 13.00
CA ARG A 76 3.83 -4.59 13.75
C ARG A 76 3.41 -4.70 15.22
N ARG A 77 2.35 -5.46 15.52
CA ARG A 77 1.91 -5.74 16.89
C ARG A 77 2.87 -6.67 17.64
N GLY A 78 3.44 -7.66 16.96
CA GLY A 78 4.41 -8.59 17.54
C GLY A 78 5.80 -7.96 17.76
N CYS A 79 6.21 -7.10 16.84
CA CYS A 79 7.46 -6.35 16.89
C CYS A 79 7.30 -5.04 17.67
N CYS A 80 6.82 -5.10 18.92
CA CYS A 80 6.94 -4.01 19.88
C CYS A 80 8.43 -3.70 20.08
N ALA A 81 9.02 -2.89 19.20
CA ALA A 81 10.33 -2.33 19.42
C ALA A 81 10.24 -1.49 20.70
N PRO A 82 11.13 -1.67 21.69
CA PRO A 82 11.22 -0.71 22.77
C PRO A 82 11.41 0.68 22.13
N ASP A 83 10.77 1.69 22.72
CA ASP A 83 10.95 3.07 22.32
C ASP A 83 12.42 3.35 22.01
N ALA A 84 12.70 3.91 20.84
CA ALA A 84 14.06 4.26 20.46
C ALA A 84 14.70 5.08 21.62
N PRO A 85 15.91 4.72 22.07
CA PRO A 85 16.49 5.31 23.26
C PRO A 85 16.53 6.84 23.14
N GLU A 86 16.23 7.53 24.24
CA GLU A 86 16.08 8.99 24.29
C GLU A 86 17.31 9.72 23.73
N SER A 87 18.49 9.15 23.93
CA SER A 87 19.75 9.66 23.38
C SER A 87 19.77 9.69 21.85
N LEU A 88 19.20 8.68 21.19
CA LEU A 88 19.09 8.62 19.74
C LEU A 88 18.06 9.63 19.22
N ARG A 89 16.90 9.71 19.87
CA ARG A 89 15.84 10.68 19.53
C ARG A 89 16.35 12.12 19.60
N THR A 90 17.00 12.47 20.72
CA THR A 90 17.60 13.80 20.94
C THR A 90 18.61 14.17 19.86
N LYS A 91 19.46 13.20 19.45
CA LYS A 91 20.46 13.42 18.41
C LYS A 91 19.82 13.68 17.04
N ILE A 92 18.78 12.93 16.67
CA ILE A 92 18.06 13.09 15.40
C ILE A 92 17.32 14.44 15.37
N THR A 93 16.60 14.80 16.44
CA THR A 93 15.87 16.07 16.53
C THR A 93 16.81 17.27 16.36
N ARG A 94 18.02 17.22 16.94
CA ARG A 94 19.02 18.28 16.76
C ARG A 94 19.47 18.43 15.30
N ILE A 95 19.57 17.32 14.55
CA ILE A 95 19.97 17.34 13.14
C ILE A 95 18.84 17.89 12.24
N MET A 96 17.57 17.67 12.59
CA MET A 96 16.43 18.09 11.78
C MET A 96 16.02 19.57 11.97
N ILE A 97 16.46 20.21 13.06
CA ILE A 97 16.09 21.60 13.41
C ILE A 97 17.26 22.59 13.19
N GLY A 98 18.46 22.10 12.88
CA GLY A 98 19.66 22.91 12.62
C GLY A 98 19.98 23.01 11.14
#